data_AF-A0A8T3REQ6-F1
#
_entry.id   AF-A0A8T3REQ6-F1
#
_cell.length_a   1.000
_cell.length_b   1.000
_cell.length_c   1.000
_cell.angle_alpha   90.00
_cell.angle_beta   90.00
_cell.angle_gamma   90.00
#
_symmetry.space_group_name_H-M   'P 1'
#
loop_
_entity.id
_entity.type
_entity.pdbx_description
1 polymer ?
#
loop_
_entity_poly.entity_id
_entity_poly.type
_entity_poly.pdbx_seq_one_letter_code
_entity_poly.pdbx_strand_id
1 'polypeptide(L)'
;MLATPWPAPAKINLFLHITGRRGDGYHELQTVFQFLDWGDSIEIHAREDGRIRRLSELPGVHADDDLVVKAARSLQAATGTRFGADLRVKKRLPIGAGLGGGSSDAATTLVALNQLWGLGLPTERLIELGVKLGADIPIFIHGQAAWA
;
A
#
# COMPACT_ATOMS: atom_id res chain seq x y z
N MET A 1 22.02 4.52 -12.92
CA MET A 1 21.02 3.51 -13.34
C MET A 1 19.69 3.94 -12.75
N LEU A 2 18.62 4.06 -13.55
CA LEU A 2 17.28 4.28 -13.00
C LEU A 2 16.90 2.98 -12.26
N ALA A 3 16.58 3.08 -10.97
CA ALA A 3 16.16 1.92 -10.19
C ALA A 3 14.89 1.33 -10.81
N THR A 4 14.80 0.00 -10.90
CA THR A 4 13.59 -0.68 -11.37
C THR A 4 12.41 -0.30 -10.46
N PRO A 5 11.27 0.16 -10.99
CA PRO A 5 10.10 0.50 -10.18
C PRO A 5 9.57 -0.70 -9.40
N TRP A 6 9.03 -0.44 -8.21
CA TRP A 6 8.37 -1.45 -7.39
C TRP A 6 6.98 -1.76 -7.95
N PRO A 7 6.62 -3.05 -8.16
CA PRO A 7 5.30 -3.41 -8.66
C PRO A 7 4.23 -3.27 -7.56
N ALA A 8 3.09 -2.69 -7.91
CA ALA A 8 1.90 -2.62 -7.06
C ALA A 8 0.75 -3.34 -7.78
N PRO A 9 0.63 -4.68 -7.65
CA PRO A 9 -0.30 -5.48 -8.44
C PRO A 9 -1.75 -5.15 -8.10
N ALA A 10 -2.65 -5.32 -9.05
CA ALA A 10 -4.09 -5.32 -8.79
C ALA A 10 -4.53 -6.62 -8.12
N LYS A 11 -5.72 -6.59 -7.51
CA LYS A 11 -6.44 -7.80 -7.11
C LYS A 11 -7.81 -7.87 -7.77
N ILE A 12 -8.35 -9.08 -7.80
CA ILE A 12 -9.77 -9.36 -7.99
C ILE A 12 -10.29 -10.25 -6.87
N ASN A 13 -11.58 -10.19 -6.61
CA ASN A 13 -12.27 -11.11 -5.72
C ASN A 13 -12.94 -12.17 -6.61
N LEU A 14 -12.36 -13.36 -6.72
CA LEU A 14 -12.95 -14.47 -7.48
C LEU A 14 -14.24 -15.00 -6.83
N PHE A 15 -14.37 -14.73 -5.54
CA PHE A 15 -15.54 -14.99 -4.73
C PHE A 15 -15.70 -13.85 -3.72
N LEU A 16 -16.93 -13.43 -3.45
CA LEU A 16 -17.24 -12.50 -2.36
C LEU A 16 -18.63 -12.82 -1.80
N HIS A 17 -18.69 -13.08 -0.50
CA HIS A 17 -19.92 -13.37 0.21
C HIS A 17 -19.97 -12.57 1.50
N ILE A 18 -21.03 -11.77 1.66
CA ILE A 18 -21.30 -11.01 2.88
C ILE A 18 -22.02 -11.93 3.86
N THR A 19 -21.37 -12.28 4.97
CA THR A 19 -21.94 -13.20 5.98
C THR A 19 -22.71 -12.48 7.08
N GLY A 20 -22.49 -11.18 7.23
CA GLY A 20 -23.12 -10.40 8.29
C GLY A 20 -22.78 -8.92 8.24
N ARG A 21 -23.43 -8.15 9.11
CA ARG A 21 -23.13 -6.74 9.35
C ARG A 21 -22.61 -6.56 10.77
N ARG A 22 -21.50 -5.84 10.91
CA ARG A 22 -20.84 -5.55 12.17
C ARG A 22 -21.45 -4.32 12.85
N GLY A 23 -21.26 -4.23 14.17
CA GLY A 23 -21.72 -3.09 14.98
C GLY A 23 -21.01 -1.76 14.69
N ASP A 24 -19.85 -1.81 14.03
CA ASP A 24 -19.06 -0.64 13.60
C ASP A 24 -19.45 -0.13 12.19
N GLY A 25 -20.50 -0.68 11.58
CA GLY A 25 -20.99 -0.28 10.26
C GLY A 25 -20.33 -0.99 9.08
N TYR A 26 -19.30 -1.81 9.32
CA TYR A 26 -18.68 -2.67 8.29
C TYR A 26 -19.43 -3.99 8.12
N HIS A 27 -18.99 -4.81 7.16
CA HIS A 27 -19.54 -6.13 6.89
C HIS A 27 -18.55 -7.24 7.24
N GLU A 28 -19.07 -8.38 7.66
CA GLU A 28 -18.33 -9.63 7.68
C GLU A 28 -18.35 -10.22 6.27
N LEU A 29 -17.20 -10.69 5.81
CA LEU A 29 -16.97 -11.09 4.42
C LEU A 29 -16.21 -12.41 4.38
N GLN A 30 -16.52 -13.22 3.37
CA GLN A 30 -15.70 -14.33 2.91
C GLN A 30 -15.31 -14.06 1.46
N THR A 31 -14.04 -14.19 1.11
CA THR A 31 -13.57 -13.88 -0.24
C THR A 31 -12.35 -14.71 -0.66
N VAL A 32 -12.27 -15.02 -1.96
CA VAL A 32 -11.05 -15.56 -2.59
C VAL A 32 -10.36 -14.41 -3.32
N PHE A 33 -9.24 -13.95 -2.76
CA PHE A 33 -8.39 -12.94 -3.36
C PHE A 33 -7.43 -13.55 -4.38
N GLN A 34 -7.36 -12.95 -5.56
CA GLN A 34 -6.38 -13.29 -6.59
C GLN A 34 -5.65 -12.03 -7.04
N PHE A 35 -4.32 -12.05 -6.98
CA PHE A 35 -3.48 -11.01 -7.58
C PHE A 35 -3.35 -11.18 -9.08
N LEU A 36 -3.24 -10.06 -9.78
CA LEU A 36 -2.93 -10.03 -11.20
C LEU A 36 -1.44 -9.73 -11.41
N ASP A 37 -0.91 -10.14 -12.55
CA ASP A 37 0.41 -9.75 -13.05
C ASP A 37 0.42 -8.32 -13.66
N TRP A 38 -0.66 -7.57 -13.41
CA TRP A 38 -0.87 -6.21 -13.88
C TRP A 38 -1.26 -5.30 -12.72
N GLY A 39 -0.80 -4.05 -12.76
CA GLY A 39 -1.10 -3.07 -11.73
C GLY A 39 -0.32 -1.77 -11.90
N ASP A 40 -0.24 -1.03 -10.82
CA ASP A 40 0.51 0.20 -10.72
C ASP A 40 2.01 -0.09 -10.50
N SER A 41 2.83 0.96 -10.51
CA SER A 41 4.24 0.85 -10.17
C SER A 41 4.72 2.10 -9.45
N ILE A 42 5.63 1.93 -8.50
CA ILE A 42 6.12 3.01 -7.64
C ILE A 42 7.63 3.16 -7.83
N GLU A 43 8.06 4.33 -8.27
CA GLU A 43 9.45 4.76 -8.19
C GLU A 43 9.69 5.38 -6.82
N ILE A 44 10.69 4.88 -6.11
CA ILE A 44 11.03 5.32 -4.76
C ILE A 44 12.51 5.70 -4.72
N HIS A 45 12.78 6.92 -4.30
CA HIS A 45 14.13 7.40 -4.01
C HIS A 45 14.21 7.74 -2.51
N ALA A 46 15.01 7.00 -1.76
CA ALA A 46 15.27 7.31 -0.37
C ALA A 46 15.99 8.67 -0.24
N ARG A 47 15.66 9.41 0.80
CA ARG A 47 16.24 10.71 1.16
C ARG A 47 16.80 10.65 2.56
N GLU A 48 17.73 11.53 2.89
CA GLU A 48 18.34 11.60 4.22
C GLU A 48 17.83 12.78 5.06
N ASP A 49 16.92 13.60 4.49
CA ASP A 49 16.43 14.84 5.10
C ASP A 49 15.08 14.66 5.84
N GLY A 50 14.63 13.42 6.03
CA GLY A 50 13.36 13.10 6.69
C GLY A 50 12.10 13.50 5.93
N ARG A 51 12.20 14.08 4.72
CA ARG A 51 11.04 14.58 3.99
C ARG A 51 10.39 13.48 3.16
N ILE A 52 9.07 13.35 3.25
CA ILE A 52 8.26 12.53 2.35
C ILE A 52 7.64 13.46 1.31
N ARG A 53 7.91 13.22 0.02
CA ARG A 53 7.36 14.01 -1.08
C ARG A 53 6.73 13.10 -2.12
N ARG A 54 5.52 13.47 -2.53
CA ARG A 54 4.88 12.89 -3.71
C ARG A 54 5.31 13.68 -4.95
N LEU A 55 5.89 13.00 -5.92
CA LEU A 55 6.35 13.59 -7.18
C LEU A 55 5.33 13.45 -8.32
N SER A 56 4.40 12.50 -8.22
CA SER A 56 3.30 12.34 -9.18
C SER A 56 2.08 13.14 -8.73
N GLU A 57 1.39 13.78 -9.68
CA GLU A 57 0.05 14.28 -9.43
C GLU A 57 -0.96 13.13 -9.50
N LEU A 58 -1.90 13.14 -8.55
CA LEU A 58 -3.07 12.27 -8.56
C LEU A 58 -4.29 13.19 -8.59
N PRO A 59 -5.02 13.26 -9.73
CA PRO A 59 -6.17 14.13 -9.87
C PRO A 59 -7.18 13.91 -8.75
N GLY A 60 -7.58 14.98 -8.07
CA GLY A 60 -8.56 14.93 -6.98
C GLY A 60 -8.05 14.34 -5.65
N VAL A 61 -6.76 14.02 -5.52
CA VAL A 61 -6.19 13.49 -4.27
C VAL A 61 -5.07 14.41 -3.77
N HIS A 62 -5.32 15.12 -2.67
CA HIS A 62 -4.28 15.88 -1.99
C HIS A 62 -3.16 14.98 -1.48
N ALA A 63 -1.92 15.48 -1.45
CA ALA A 63 -0.76 14.68 -1.06
C ALA A 63 -0.88 14.11 0.36
N ASP A 64 -1.50 14.85 1.29
CA ASP A 64 -1.72 14.37 2.66
C ASP A 64 -2.81 13.31 2.77
N ASP A 65 -3.67 13.20 1.77
CA ASP A 65 -4.72 12.17 1.70
C ASP A 65 -4.27 10.89 1.01
N ASP A 66 -3.18 10.96 0.27
CA ASP A 66 -2.60 9.86 -0.49
C ASP A 66 -2.11 8.72 0.42
N LEU A 67 -2.63 7.52 0.19
CA LEU A 67 -2.27 6.33 0.97
C LEU A 67 -0.78 5.99 0.88
N VAL A 68 -0.08 6.33 -0.22
CA VAL A 68 1.37 6.15 -0.37
C VAL A 68 2.14 7.06 0.57
N VAL A 69 1.74 8.33 0.67
CA VAL A 69 2.34 9.30 1.58
C VAL A 69 2.04 8.92 3.04
N LYS A 70 0.80 8.53 3.33
CA LYS A 70 0.40 8.06 4.66
C LYS A 70 1.16 6.79 5.08
N ALA A 71 1.38 5.85 4.17
CA ALA A 71 2.18 4.65 4.41
C ALA A 71 3.62 4.99 4.78
N ALA A 72 4.28 5.82 3.97
CA ALA A 72 5.65 6.25 4.23
C ALA A 72 5.80 6.98 5.58
N ARG A 73 4.88 7.91 5.88
CA ARG A 73 4.86 8.63 7.17
C ARG A 73 4.56 7.70 8.35
N SER A 74 3.64 6.75 8.20
CA SER A 74 3.30 5.77 9.24
C SER A 74 4.51 4.92 9.60
N LEU A 75 5.25 4.43 8.59
CA LEU A 75 6.48 3.67 8.79
C LEU A 75 7.59 4.54 9.43
N GLN A 76 7.73 5.78 8.98
CA GLN A 76 8.70 6.73 9.56
C GLN A 76 8.40 6.98 11.04
N ALA A 77 7.14 7.24 11.40
CA ALA A 77 6.72 7.47 12.77
C ALA A 77 6.89 6.22 13.65
N ALA A 78 6.59 5.03 13.11
CA ALA A 78 6.68 3.77 13.84
C ALA A 78 8.11 3.34 14.16
N THR A 79 9.09 3.80 13.37
CA THR A 79 10.51 3.40 13.52
C THR A 79 11.40 4.52 14.05
N GLY A 80 10.95 5.78 14.00
CA GLY A 80 11.76 6.94 14.38
C GLY A 80 12.93 7.23 13.43
N THR A 81 12.95 6.60 12.25
CA THR A 81 14.00 6.80 11.24
C THR A 81 14.09 8.26 10.80
N ARG A 82 15.30 8.69 10.46
CA ARG A 82 15.59 10.03 9.91
C ARG A 82 15.43 10.07 8.38
N PHE A 83 15.29 8.92 7.73
CA PHE A 83 15.16 8.87 6.28
C PHE A 83 13.83 9.45 5.81
N GLY A 84 13.85 10.02 4.61
CA GLY A 84 12.69 10.45 3.84
C GLY A 84 12.58 9.66 2.54
N ALA A 85 11.67 10.08 1.67
CA ALA A 85 11.50 9.48 0.34
C ALA A 85 10.83 10.44 -0.64
N ASP A 86 11.30 10.40 -1.89
CA ASP A 86 10.54 10.87 -3.04
C ASP A 86 9.78 9.69 -3.65
N LEU A 87 8.46 9.86 -3.83
CA LEU A 87 7.53 8.81 -4.23
C LEU A 87 6.83 9.23 -5.53
N ARG A 88 7.01 8.47 -6.60
CA ARG A 88 6.27 8.67 -7.85
C ARG A 88 5.48 7.41 -8.17
N VAL A 89 4.17 7.55 -8.20
CA VAL A 89 3.26 6.46 -8.58
C VAL A 89 2.91 6.62 -10.05
N LYS A 90 3.19 5.59 -10.84
CA LYS A 90 2.68 5.47 -12.21
C LYS A 90 1.41 4.64 -12.16
N LYS A 91 0.27 5.33 -12.16
CA LYS A 91 -1.07 4.73 -12.17
C LYS A 91 -1.40 4.14 -13.53
N ARG A 92 -1.86 2.90 -13.53
CA ARG A 92 -2.52 2.17 -14.62
C ARG A 92 -3.92 1.74 -14.21
N LEU A 93 -4.13 1.51 -12.91
CA LEU A 93 -5.42 1.14 -12.35
C LEU A 93 -6.35 2.35 -12.23
N PRO A 94 -7.61 2.27 -12.68
CA PRO A 94 -8.57 3.34 -12.47
C PRO A 94 -8.89 3.49 -10.97
N ILE A 95 -8.96 4.74 -10.51
CA ILE A 95 -9.32 5.06 -9.13
C ILE A 95 -10.76 4.59 -8.88
N GLY A 96 -10.98 3.89 -7.76
CA GLY A 96 -12.32 3.41 -7.37
C GLY A 96 -12.82 2.16 -8.11
N ALA A 97 -12.01 1.52 -8.96
CA ALA A 97 -12.44 0.35 -9.75
C ALA A 97 -12.64 -0.96 -8.95
N GLY A 98 -12.49 -0.95 -7.62
CA GLY A 98 -12.58 -2.18 -6.80
C GLY A 98 -11.39 -3.14 -6.91
N LEU A 99 -10.34 -2.75 -7.64
CA LEU A 99 -9.13 -3.54 -7.90
C LEU A 99 -8.04 -3.42 -6.81
N GLY A 100 -8.31 -2.66 -5.74
CA GLY A 100 -7.39 -2.48 -4.63
C GLY A 100 -6.14 -1.64 -4.93
N GLY A 101 -6.11 -0.87 -6.03
CA GLY A 101 -4.91 -0.13 -6.46
C GLY A 101 -4.29 0.77 -5.40
N GLY A 102 -5.08 1.61 -4.71
CA GLY A 102 -4.55 2.46 -3.63
C GLY A 102 -4.01 1.68 -2.43
N SER A 103 -4.63 0.54 -2.09
CA SER A 103 -4.16 -0.35 -1.03
C SER A 103 -2.86 -1.06 -1.44
N SER A 104 -2.77 -1.50 -2.68
CA SER A 104 -1.55 -2.09 -3.27
C SER A 104 -0.39 -1.10 -3.27
N ASP A 105 -0.66 0.14 -3.67
CA ASP A 105 0.35 1.19 -3.68
C ASP A 105 0.92 1.44 -2.27
N ALA A 106 0.05 1.52 -1.26
CA ALA A 106 0.44 1.72 0.12
C ALA A 106 1.20 0.54 0.72
N ALA A 107 0.74 -0.69 0.49
CA ALA A 107 1.42 -1.91 0.90
C ALA A 107 2.83 -2.00 0.29
N THR A 108 2.93 -1.78 -1.02
CA THR A 108 4.20 -1.76 -1.75
C THR A 108 5.14 -0.70 -1.18
N THR A 109 4.61 0.47 -0.82
CA THR A 109 5.39 1.55 -0.19
C THR A 109 5.94 1.12 1.18
N LEU A 110 5.14 0.46 2.02
CA LEU A 110 5.60 -0.05 3.33
C LEU A 110 6.71 -1.08 3.15
N VAL A 111 6.53 -2.06 2.26
CA VAL A 111 7.50 -3.13 2.01
C VAL A 111 8.79 -2.57 1.42
N ALA A 112 8.69 -1.73 0.39
CA ALA A 112 9.83 -1.16 -0.29
C ALA A 112 10.63 -0.23 0.62
N LEU A 113 9.99 0.65 1.39
CA LEU A 113 10.69 1.54 2.32
C LEU A 113 11.29 0.80 3.51
N ASN A 114 10.65 -0.26 4.01
CA ASN A 114 11.24 -1.13 5.03
C ASN A 114 12.59 -1.70 4.56
N GLN A 115 12.68 -2.07 3.27
CA GLN A 115 13.92 -2.53 2.65
C GLN A 115 14.90 -1.38 2.37
N LEU A 116 14.46 -0.29 1.73
CA LEU A 116 15.33 0.81 1.29
C LEU A 116 15.91 1.62 2.45
N TRP A 117 15.17 1.74 3.56
CA TRP A 117 15.64 2.38 4.79
C TRP A 117 16.37 1.40 5.73
N GLY A 118 16.50 0.11 5.36
CA GLY A 118 17.22 -0.89 6.15
C GLY A 118 16.63 -1.15 7.53
N LEU A 119 15.29 -1.08 7.65
CA LEU A 119 14.61 -1.12 8.96
C LEU A 119 14.42 -2.54 9.51
N GLY A 120 14.41 -3.56 8.64
CA GLY A 120 14.33 -4.96 9.04
C GLY A 120 13.07 -5.33 9.82
N LEU A 121 11.96 -4.59 9.66
CA LEU A 121 10.71 -4.95 10.33
C LEU A 121 10.14 -6.26 9.75
N PRO A 122 9.59 -7.13 10.60
CA PRO A 122 8.92 -8.34 10.14
C PRO A 122 7.57 -8.00 9.47
N THR A 123 7.08 -8.91 8.63
CA THR A 123 5.84 -8.75 7.85
C THR A 123 4.63 -8.43 8.73
N GLU A 124 4.54 -9.06 9.89
CA GLU A 124 3.46 -8.86 10.87
C GLU A 124 3.41 -7.40 11.32
N ARG A 125 4.58 -6.78 11.52
CA ARG A 125 4.64 -5.39 11.93
C ARG A 125 4.21 -4.45 10.81
N LEU A 126 4.50 -4.79 9.56
CA LEU A 126 4.01 -4.04 8.40
C LEU A 126 2.48 -4.17 8.28
N ILE A 127 1.93 -5.36 8.52
CA ILE A 127 0.48 -5.60 8.54
C ILE A 127 -0.22 -4.75 9.60
N GLU A 128 0.32 -4.67 10.82
CA GLU A 128 -0.21 -3.82 11.90
C GLU A 128 -0.23 -2.32 11.53
N LEU A 129 0.71 -1.86 10.72
CA LEU A 129 0.71 -0.49 10.20
C LEU A 129 -0.29 -0.34 9.06
N GLY A 130 -0.34 -1.32 8.16
CA GLY A 130 -1.20 -1.33 6.98
C GLY A 130 -2.69 -1.34 7.33
N VAL A 131 -3.11 -2.14 8.30
CA VAL A 131 -4.54 -2.26 8.69
C VAL A 131 -5.11 -0.94 9.19
N LYS A 132 -4.29 -0.06 9.77
CA LYS A 132 -4.69 1.28 10.24
C LYS A 132 -4.94 2.26 9.08
N LEU A 133 -4.40 1.96 7.90
CA LEU A 133 -4.52 2.79 6.70
C LEU A 133 -5.65 2.30 5.79
N GLY A 134 -5.95 0.99 5.78
CA GLY A 134 -7.01 0.41 4.98
C GLY A 134 -7.11 -1.11 5.15
N ALA A 135 -8.34 -1.63 5.14
CA ALA A 135 -8.63 -3.04 5.40
C ALA A 135 -7.99 -4.01 4.38
N ASP A 136 -7.81 -3.58 3.14
CA ASP A 136 -7.20 -4.41 2.09
C ASP A 136 -5.66 -4.36 2.08
N ILE A 137 -5.02 -3.42 2.79
CA ILE A 137 -3.55 -3.27 2.75
C ILE A 137 -2.81 -4.53 3.28
N PRO A 138 -3.25 -5.18 4.38
CA PRO A 138 -2.64 -6.41 4.88
C PRO A 138 -2.47 -7.52 3.82
N ILE A 139 -3.48 -7.76 2.97
CA ILE A 139 -3.38 -8.84 1.98
C ILE A 139 -2.32 -8.52 0.91
N PHE A 140 -2.17 -7.24 0.52
CA PHE A 140 -1.12 -6.81 -0.40
C PHE A 140 0.28 -6.88 0.23
N ILE A 141 0.43 -6.65 1.55
CA ILE A 141 1.70 -6.85 2.25
C ILE A 141 2.07 -8.33 2.28
N HIS A 142 1.08 -9.21 2.51
CA HIS A 142 1.32 -10.65 2.47
C HIS A 142 1.70 -11.13 1.07
N GLY A 143 1.09 -10.56 0.02
CA GLY A 143 1.47 -10.79 -1.38
C GLY A 143 1.10 -12.18 -1.93
N GLN A 144 0.20 -12.91 -1.25
CA GLN A 144 -0.26 -14.23 -1.65
C GLN A 144 -1.78 -14.26 -1.87
N ALA A 145 -2.23 -15.02 -2.87
CA ALA A 145 -3.65 -15.32 -3.03
C ALA A 145 -4.16 -16.03 -1.76
N ALA A 146 -5.35 -15.66 -1.29
CA ALA A 146 -5.85 -16.13 0.00
C ALA A 146 -7.37 -16.28 0.01
N TRP A 147 -7.82 -17.22 0.85
CA TRP A 147 -9.17 -17.21 1.41
C TRP A 147 -9.15 -16.36 2.67
N ALA A 148 -10.04 -15.38 2.76
CA ALA A 148 -10.17 -14.46 3.89
C ALA A 148 -11.62 -14.34 4.33
#